data_AF-A0A5D2PEE9-F1
#
_entry.id   AF-A0A5D2PEE9-F1
#
_cell.length_a   1.000
_cell.length_b   1.000
_cell.length_c   1.000
_cell.angle_alpha   90.00
_cell.angle_beta   90.00
_cell.angle_gamma   90.00
#
_symmetry.space_group_name_H-M   'P 1'
#
loop_
_entity.id
_entity.type
_entity.pdbx_description
1 polymer ?
#
loop_
_entity_poly.entity_id
_entity_poly.type
_entity_poly.pdbx_seq_one_letter_code
_entity_poly.pdbx_strand_id
1 'polypeptide(L)'
;MNDWKEVIEESRPGPVLKTQSARCMDCGTPFRRQENSGCPLGNKIPEFNELVYQNRWREALDRLLETTNFPGFTGRVCPAPCEGSCVVGIIENPVSIKRIECSIIDKAFEEGWMVPRSPLKRTGKTIAIVGSGPAGLATADQLNRMGHSVTVYEHADRIGGLMMYGVPNMKTDKVNIVQRRVNIMADEGVKFVVNADIGVDPSYSLDRLREDNDAIFLAVGATKPRDLAVPGRQLSGVHFVMEFLHANTKSLLDSNLRDGHYISAKGKKVVVIGGGDTGTDCIGTSIRHGCSSIVNLELLPRPPQSRAPGNSWPQWPRIFRVDYGHQEAAAKFGKDPRSSEVLTKRFVGDENGAVKGLEVIRVYWEKDASGKFQFKEVEGSEEIIEADLVLLAMGFLGPESTVAEKLGVEQDNRSNF
;
A
#
# COMPACT_ATOMS: atom_id res chain seq x y z
N MET A 1 -14.76 -8.73 -11.02
CA MET A 1 -15.46 -7.58 -10.38
C MET A 1 -16.49 -7.99 -9.31
N ASN A 2 -17.09 -9.19 -9.37
CA ASN A 2 -18.09 -9.65 -8.39
C ASN A 2 -17.50 -10.56 -7.30
N ASP A 3 -16.18 -10.69 -7.25
CA ASP A 3 -15.44 -11.51 -6.31
C ASP A 3 -14.24 -10.71 -5.76
N TRP A 4 -13.61 -11.28 -4.74
CA TRP A 4 -12.47 -10.68 -4.02
C TRP A 4 -11.14 -11.34 -4.37
N LYS A 5 -11.06 -12.16 -5.42
CA LYS A 5 -9.81 -12.81 -5.85
C LYS A 5 -8.85 -11.77 -6.43
N GLU A 6 -7.57 -12.14 -6.50
CA GLU A 6 -6.53 -11.27 -7.04
C GLU A 6 -6.85 -10.89 -8.49
N VAL A 7 -6.86 -9.59 -8.81
CA VAL A 7 -7.20 -9.11 -10.17
C VAL A 7 -6.14 -9.51 -11.21
N ILE A 8 -4.92 -9.78 -10.77
CA ILE A 8 -3.79 -10.01 -11.65
C ILE A 8 -3.63 -11.52 -11.95
N GLU A 9 -4.47 -12.06 -12.84
CA GLU A 9 -4.76 -13.51 -12.91
C GLU A 9 -3.69 -14.45 -13.56
N GLU A 10 -2.59 -13.97 -14.17
CA GLU A 10 -1.59 -14.89 -14.80
C GLU A 10 -0.13 -14.76 -14.30
N SER A 11 0.15 -15.11 -13.03
CA SER A 11 1.54 -15.24 -12.53
C SER A 11 2.15 -16.62 -12.80
N ARG A 12 1.42 -17.49 -13.51
CA ARG A 12 1.95 -18.80 -13.87
C ARG A 12 3.12 -18.64 -14.83
N PRO A 13 4.27 -19.29 -14.55
CA PRO A 13 5.39 -19.39 -15.47
C PRO A 13 4.89 -19.82 -16.86
N GLY A 14 5.02 -18.93 -17.84
CA GLY A 14 4.51 -19.15 -19.19
C GLY A 14 5.44 -18.57 -20.25
N PRO A 15 5.15 -18.82 -21.55
CA PRO A 15 5.96 -18.33 -22.66
C PRO A 15 6.18 -16.82 -22.60
N VAL A 16 5.13 -16.06 -22.24
CA VAL A 16 5.17 -14.60 -22.13
C VAL A 16 6.20 -14.15 -21.08
N LEU A 17 6.26 -14.81 -19.92
CA LEU A 17 7.21 -14.43 -18.88
C LEU A 17 8.66 -14.70 -19.34
N LYS A 18 8.89 -15.84 -20.00
CA LYS A 18 10.20 -16.15 -20.57
C LYS A 18 10.62 -15.11 -21.62
N THR A 19 9.70 -14.69 -22.49
CA THR A 19 9.93 -13.59 -23.44
C THR A 19 10.21 -12.27 -22.73
N GLN A 20 9.49 -11.97 -21.64
CA GLN A 20 9.72 -10.74 -20.86
C GLN A 20 11.09 -10.73 -20.19
N SER A 21 11.52 -11.85 -19.59
CA SER A 21 12.86 -11.97 -19.02
C SER A 21 13.95 -11.83 -20.08
N ALA A 22 13.74 -12.38 -21.28
CA ALA A 22 14.69 -12.27 -22.40
C ALA A 22 14.89 -10.84 -22.93
N ARG A 23 13.93 -9.92 -22.68
CA ARG A 23 14.09 -8.49 -23.03
C ARG A 23 15.11 -7.78 -22.14
N CYS A 24 15.56 -8.40 -21.04
CA CYS A 24 16.55 -7.81 -20.15
C CYS A 24 17.91 -7.73 -20.84
N MET A 25 18.43 -6.51 -21.05
CA MET A 25 19.73 -6.28 -21.70
C MET A 25 20.95 -6.48 -20.79
N ASP A 26 20.78 -7.07 -19.60
CA ASP A 26 21.82 -7.24 -18.57
C ASP A 26 22.80 -6.04 -18.46
N CYS A 27 22.23 -4.86 -18.18
CA CYS A 27 22.97 -3.60 -18.31
C CYS A 27 24.15 -3.54 -17.33
N GLY A 28 25.37 -3.27 -17.82
CA GLY A 28 26.58 -3.16 -17.00
C GLY A 28 26.51 -2.11 -15.88
N THR A 29 25.74 -1.04 -16.07
CA THR A 29 25.32 -0.11 -15.01
C THR A 29 23.82 -0.21 -14.81
N PRO A 30 23.32 -1.11 -13.93
CA PRO A 30 21.90 -1.33 -13.80
C PRO A 30 21.27 -0.23 -12.94
N PHE A 31 20.81 0.86 -13.57
CA PHE A 31 20.07 1.96 -12.92
C PHE A 31 18.86 1.48 -12.12
N ARG A 32 18.29 0.34 -12.52
CA ARG A 32 17.22 -0.36 -11.81
C ARG A 32 17.60 -0.86 -10.41
N ARG A 33 18.89 -1.02 -10.09
CA ARG A 33 19.41 -1.43 -8.77
C ARG A 33 19.80 -0.25 -7.87
N GLN A 34 19.85 0.97 -8.41
CA GLN A 34 20.26 2.13 -7.62
C GLN A 34 19.14 2.50 -6.65
N GLU A 35 19.48 2.68 -5.38
CA GLU A 35 18.53 2.99 -4.30
C GLU A 35 17.72 4.28 -4.59
N ASN A 36 18.35 5.26 -5.25
CA ASN A 36 17.75 6.57 -5.50
C ASN A 36 16.93 6.67 -6.79
N SER A 37 17.02 5.69 -7.68
CA SER A 37 16.36 5.74 -8.99
C SER A 37 15.59 4.48 -9.35
N GLY A 38 15.98 3.31 -8.83
CA GLY A 38 15.39 2.00 -9.12
C GLY A 38 14.77 1.34 -7.90
N CYS A 39 15.20 0.12 -7.57
CA CYS A 39 14.68 -0.66 -6.46
C CYS A 39 15.29 -0.21 -5.11
N PRO A 40 14.47 0.23 -4.13
CA PRO A 40 14.96 0.61 -2.80
C PRO A 40 15.62 -0.53 -2.02
N LEU A 41 15.30 -1.79 -2.36
CA LEU A 41 15.90 -2.98 -1.74
C LEU A 41 17.24 -3.38 -2.39
N GLY A 42 17.69 -2.67 -3.42
CA GLY A 42 18.88 -3.05 -4.17
C GLY A 42 18.76 -4.41 -4.87
N ASN A 43 17.53 -4.86 -5.18
CA ASN A 43 17.27 -6.18 -5.75
C ASN A 43 18.16 -6.47 -6.97
N LYS A 44 18.68 -7.70 -7.05
CA LYS A 44 19.57 -8.15 -8.12
C LYS A 44 18.82 -8.52 -9.40
N ILE A 45 18.11 -7.54 -9.97
CA ILE A 45 17.15 -7.73 -11.08
C ILE A 45 17.73 -8.43 -12.31
N PRO A 46 18.89 -8.03 -12.86
CA PRO A 46 19.43 -8.71 -14.02
C PRO A 46 19.73 -10.20 -13.76
N GLU A 47 20.26 -10.51 -12.58
CA GLU A 47 20.63 -11.87 -12.18
C GLU A 47 19.40 -12.79 -12.10
N PHE A 48 18.35 -12.39 -11.37
CA PHE A 48 17.16 -13.24 -11.28
C PHE A 48 16.38 -13.31 -12.60
N ASN A 49 16.40 -12.25 -13.42
CA ASN A 49 15.76 -12.28 -14.73
C ASN A 49 16.44 -13.31 -15.66
N GLU A 50 17.77 -13.33 -15.69
CA GLU A 50 18.53 -14.29 -16.48
C GLU A 50 18.28 -15.72 -16.00
N LEU A 51 18.27 -15.95 -14.68
CA LEU A 51 17.96 -17.26 -14.11
C LEU A 51 16.55 -17.73 -14.47
N VAL A 52 15.55 -16.83 -14.47
CA VAL A 52 14.20 -17.14 -14.95
C VAL A 52 14.20 -17.49 -16.44
N TYR A 53 14.92 -16.74 -17.27
CA TYR A 53 15.04 -17.03 -18.71
C TYR A 53 15.64 -18.43 -18.96
N GLN A 54 16.64 -18.82 -18.17
CA GLN A 54 17.28 -20.14 -18.20
C GLN A 54 16.44 -21.25 -17.55
N ASN A 55 15.21 -20.99 -17.10
CA ASN A 55 14.37 -21.91 -16.32
C ASN A 55 15.01 -22.37 -14.98
N ARG A 56 15.96 -21.61 -14.43
CA ARG A 56 16.64 -21.88 -13.14
C ARG A 56 15.93 -21.17 -11.99
N TRP A 57 14.67 -21.54 -11.78
CA TRP A 57 13.75 -20.85 -10.87
C TRP A 57 14.16 -20.87 -9.39
N ARG A 58 14.75 -21.99 -8.92
CA ARG A 58 15.19 -22.11 -7.53
C ARG A 58 16.33 -21.15 -7.21
N GLU A 59 17.29 -21.03 -8.13
CA GLU A 59 18.40 -20.10 -7.99
C GLU A 59 17.93 -18.64 -8.12
N ALA A 60 16.93 -18.38 -8.98
CA ALA A 60 16.30 -17.07 -9.07
C ALA A 60 15.64 -16.66 -7.75
N LEU A 61 14.99 -17.62 -7.06
CA LEU A 61 14.45 -17.41 -5.72
C LEU A 61 15.55 -17.09 -4.70
N ASP A 62 16.63 -17.87 -4.68
CA ASP A 62 17.74 -17.65 -3.75
C ASP A 62 18.32 -16.23 -3.92
N ARG A 63 18.56 -15.81 -5.17
CA ARG A 63 19.01 -14.45 -5.49
C ARG A 63 18.03 -13.36 -5.04
N LEU A 64 16.73 -13.62 -5.14
CA LEU A 64 15.69 -12.68 -4.73
C LEU A 64 15.61 -12.55 -3.21
N LEU A 65 15.69 -13.67 -2.48
CA LEU A 65 15.61 -13.71 -1.02
C LEU A 65 16.85 -13.15 -0.31
N GLU A 66 17.94 -12.92 -1.03
CA GLU A 66 19.12 -12.20 -0.51
C GLU A 66 18.80 -10.73 -0.19
N THR A 67 17.91 -10.10 -0.96
CA THR A 67 17.63 -8.65 -0.86
C THR A 67 16.23 -8.33 -0.36
N THR A 68 15.26 -9.24 -0.47
CA THR A 68 13.88 -9.01 -0.01
C THR A 68 13.39 -10.10 0.94
N ASN A 69 12.82 -9.67 2.08
CA ASN A 69 12.16 -10.57 3.02
C ASN A 69 10.77 -11.03 2.54
N PHE A 70 10.12 -10.24 1.67
CA PHE A 70 8.71 -10.41 1.31
C PHE A 70 8.45 -10.20 -0.20
N PRO A 71 9.06 -11.00 -1.09
CA PRO A 71 8.80 -10.91 -2.53
C PRO A 71 7.31 -11.09 -2.89
N GLY A 72 6.54 -11.81 -2.07
CA GLY A 72 5.09 -11.96 -2.23
C GLY A 72 4.31 -10.65 -2.02
N PHE A 73 4.82 -9.73 -1.19
CA PHE A 73 4.19 -8.43 -0.93
C PHE A 73 4.62 -7.43 -2.00
N THR A 74 5.93 -7.33 -2.24
CA THR A 74 6.50 -6.39 -3.21
C THR A 74 6.07 -6.74 -4.64
N GLY A 75 6.05 -8.01 -5.04
CA GLY A 75 5.58 -8.43 -6.36
C GLY A 75 4.12 -8.04 -6.69
N ARG A 76 3.28 -7.79 -5.66
CA ARG A 76 1.86 -7.44 -5.83
C ARG A 76 1.58 -5.95 -5.64
N VAL A 77 2.14 -5.35 -4.59
CA VAL A 77 1.80 -3.97 -4.19
C VAL A 77 2.79 -2.92 -4.70
N CYS A 78 4.04 -3.30 -4.99
CA CYS A 78 5.06 -2.35 -5.39
C CYS A 78 4.62 -1.53 -6.63
N PRO A 79 4.88 -0.21 -6.67
CA PRO A 79 4.56 0.60 -7.83
C PRO A 79 5.63 0.47 -8.96
N ALA A 80 6.62 -0.40 -8.76
CA ALA A 80 7.68 -0.79 -9.70
C ALA A 80 8.64 0.36 -10.15
N PRO A 81 9.35 1.03 -9.22
CA PRO A 81 10.38 2.03 -9.56
C PRO A 81 11.50 1.51 -10.43
N CYS A 82 11.85 0.23 -10.28
CA CYS A 82 12.78 -0.45 -11.17
C CYS A 82 12.35 -0.47 -12.64
N GLU A 83 11.04 -0.51 -12.95
CA GLU A 83 10.54 -0.51 -14.33
C GLU A 83 10.62 0.90 -14.94
N GLY A 84 10.33 1.93 -14.15
CA GLY A 84 10.47 3.33 -14.58
C GLY A 84 11.90 3.73 -14.95
N SER A 85 12.89 3.05 -14.39
CA SER A 85 14.33 3.30 -14.57
C SER A 85 15.01 2.25 -15.45
N CYS A 86 14.19 1.45 -16.15
CA CYS A 86 14.64 0.46 -17.08
C CYS A 86 15.22 1.11 -18.34
N VAL A 87 16.42 0.66 -18.77
CA VAL A 87 17.05 1.16 -20.00
C VAL A 87 16.20 0.83 -21.24
N VAL A 88 15.56 -0.35 -21.28
CA VAL A 88 14.60 -0.69 -22.35
C VAL A 88 13.44 0.32 -22.39
N GLY A 89 13.05 0.85 -21.23
CA GLY A 89 12.04 1.89 -21.07
C GLY A 89 12.30 3.20 -21.81
N ILE A 90 13.51 3.40 -22.36
CA ILE A 90 13.88 4.57 -23.17
C ILE A 90 13.35 4.43 -24.61
N ILE A 91 13.35 3.21 -25.16
CA ILE A 91 13.03 2.92 -26.57
C ILE A 91 11.73 2.13 -26.73
N GLU A 92 11.37 1.32 -25.75
CA GLU A 92 10.17 0.47 -25.74
C GLU A 92 9.56 0.39 -24.33
N ASN A 93 8.51 -0.40 -24.17
CA ASN A 93 7.97 -0.73 -22.85
C ASN A 93 9.04 -1.41 -21.97
N PRO A 94 9.13 -1.02 -20.68
CA PRO A 94 10.11 -1.60 -19.77
C PRO A 94 9.84 -3.10 -19.54
N VAL A 95 10.89 -3.83 -19.17
CA VAL A 95 10.77 -5.21 -18.68
C VAL A 95 9.82 -5.25 -17.48
N SER A 96 8.90 -6.21 -17.47
CA SER A 96 7.90 -6.42 -16.41
C SER A 96 8.49 -7.10 -15.15
N ILE A 97 9.43 -6.40 -14.51
CA ILE A 97 10.22 -6.87 -13.37
C ILE A 97 9.33 -7.24 -12.18
N LYS A 98 8.35 -6.41 -11.86
CA LYS A 98 7.39 -6.68 -10.77
C LYS A 98 6.68 -8.01 -11.00
N ARG A 99 6.33 -8.30 -12.25
CA ARG A 99 5.64 -9.54 -12.63
C ARG A 99 6.55 -10.76 -12.53
N ILE A 100 7.80 -10.62 -12.96
CA ILE A 100 8.82 -11.68 -12.82
C ILE A 100 9.05 -12.00 -11.33
N GLU A 101 9.19 -10.97 -10.48
CA GLU A 101 9.34 -11.13 -9.02
C GLU A 101 8.15 -11.90 -8.42
N CYS A 102 6.92 -11.51 -8.77
CA CYS A 102 5.71 -12.20 -8.34
C CYS A 102 5.67 -13.66 -8.78
N SER A 103 6.10 -13.96 -10.00
CA SER A 103 6.07 -15.31 -10.57
C SER A 103 7.12 -16.24 -9.94
N ILE A 104 8.30 -15.71 -9.58
CA ILE A 104 9.34 -16.47 -8.87
C ILE A 104 8.81 -16.96 -7.53
N ILE A 105 8.22 -16.07 -6.74
CA ILE A 105 7.73 -16.42 -5.40
C ILE A 105 6.50 -17.32 -5.45
N ASP A 106 5.56 -17.09 -6.39
CA ASP A 106 4.39 -17.94 -6.54
C ASP A 106 4.83 -19.38 -6.90
N LYS A 107 5.75 -19.54 -7.86
CA LYS A 107 6.34 -20.85 -8.19
C LYS A 107 7.08 -21.48 -7.02
N ALA A 108 7.82 -20.70 -6.23
CA ALA A 108 8.53 -21.21 -5.06
C ALA A 108 7.58 -21.81 -4.00
N PHE A 109 6.37 -21.26 -3.86
CA PHE A 109 5.35 -21.84 -3.00
C PHE A 109 4.69 -23.08 -3.62
N GLU A 110 4.41 -23.07 -4.93
CA GLU A 110 3.88 -24.25 -5.63
C GLU A 110 4.81 -25.46 -5.54
N GLU A 111 6.12 -25.23 -5.65
CA GLU A 111 7.16 -26.27 -5.61
C GLU A 111 7.60 -26.60 -4.16
N GLY A 112 7.05 -25.94 -3.15
CA GLY A 112 7.36 -26.18 -1.74
C GLY A 112 8.78 -25.77 -1.30
N TRP A 113 9.43 -24.83 -2.01
CA TRP A 113 10.78 -24.36 -1.67
C TRP A 113 10.81 -23.38 -0.50
N MET A 114 9.69 -22.72 -0.21
CA MET A 114 9.54 -21.81 0.93
C MET A 114 9.26 -22.60 2.21
N VAL A 115 10.32 -22.99 2.91
CA VAL A 115 10.25 -23.71 4.20
C VAL A 115 10.74 -22.83 5.36
N PRO A 116 10.26 -23.05 6.60
CA PRO A 116 10.75 -22.34 7.79
C PRO A 116 12.27 -22.52 7.98
N ARG A 117 13.00 -21.42 8.13
CA ARG A 117 14.44 -21.37 8.39
C ARG A 117 14.74 -20.95 9.83
N SER A 118 14.51 -21.86 10.77
CA SER A 118 14.84 -21.62 12.18
C SER A 118 16.35 -21.41 12.40
N PRO A 119 16.76 -20.50 13.30
CA PRO A 119 18.17 -20.28 13.61
C PRO A 119 18.79 -21.48 14.33
N LEU A 120 20.02 -21.84 13.95
CA LEU A 120 20.73 -22.99 14.53
C LEU A 120 21.13 -22.78 16.01
N LYS A 121 21.37 -21.52 16.40
CA LYS A 121 21.74 -21.14 17.77
C LYS A 121 21.00 -19.88 18.16
N ARG A 122 20.53 -19.82 19.40
CA ARG A 122 19.94 -18.62 19.99
C ARG A 122 21.03 -17.81 20.70
N THR A 123 20.99 -16.49 20.54
CA THR A 123 21.95 -15.57 21.16
C THR A 123 21.63 -15.26 22.62
N GLY A 124 20.45 -15.65 23.10
CA GLY A 124 19.94 -15.32 24.44
C GLY A 124 19.38 -13.90 24.57
N LYS A 125 19.49 -13.07 23.53
CA LYS A 125 18.95 -11.71 23.51
C LYS A 125 17.45 -11.68 23.16
N THR A 126 16.69 -10.84 23.83
CA THR A 126 15.25 -10.65 23.63
C THR A 126 14.95 -9.28 23.02
N ILE A 127 14.10 -9.26 21.99
CA ILE A 127 13.78 -8.04 21.24
C ILE A 127 12.28 -7.92 21.09
N ALA A 128 11.74 -6.75 21.46
CA ALA A 128 10.35 -6.39 21.24
C ALA A 128 10.23 -5.51 20.00
N ILE A 129 9.25 -5.81 19.14
CA ILE A 129 8.92 -5.03 17.96
C ILE A 129 7.48 -4.53 18.11
N VAL A 130 7.27 -3.22 18.06
CA VAL A 130 5.95 -2.60 18.19
C VAL A 130 5.41 -2.26 16.81
N GLY A 131 4.38 -2.98 16.37
CA GLY A 131 3.74 -2.86 15.05
C GLY A 131 4.14 -3.99 14.10
N SER A 132 3.14 -4.63 13.48
CA SER A 132 3.33 -5.76 12.57
C SER A 132 3.25 -5.41 11.08
N GLY A 133 3.46 -4.13 10.74
CA GLY A 133 3.60 -3.73 9.34
C GLY A 133 4.84 -4.34 8.66
N PRO A 134 5.01 -4.14 7.35
CA PRO A 134 6.16 -4.70 6.60
C PRO A 134 7.53 -4.39 7.22
N ALA A 135 7.70 -3.20 7.80
CA ALA A 135 8.93 -2.82 8.50
C ALA A 135 9.17 -3.71 9.74
N GLY A 136 8.17 -3.84 10.61
CA GLY A 136 8.26 -4.67 11.82
C GLY A 136 8.47 -6.15 11.49
N LEU A 137 7.77 -6.67 10.48
CA LEU A 137 7.96 -8.05 10.03
C LEU A 137 9.34 -8.28 9.41
N ALA A 138 9.88 -7.33 8.63
CA ALA A 138 11.20 -7.47 8.03
C ALA A 138 12.29 -7.50 9.11
N THR A 139 12.18 -6.58 10.08
CA THR A 139 13.05 -6.54 11.25
C THR A 139 12.95 -7.85 12.04
N ALA A 140 11.74 -8.38 12.24
CA ALA A 140 11.55 -9.65 12.94
C ALA A 140 12.20 -10.83 12.22
N ASP A 141 12.03 -10.94 10.90
CA ASP A 141 12.62 -12.00 10.08
C ASP A 141 14.17 -11.95 10.14
N GLN A 142 14.76 -10.78 9.99
CA GLN A 142 16.22 -10.61 10.03
C GLN A 142 16.79 -10.93 11.41
N LEU A 143 16.22 -10.37 12.49
CA LEU A 143 16.71 -10.58 13.86
C LEU A 143 16.51 -12.02 14.32
N ASN A 144 15.40 -12.66 13.95
CA ASN A 144 15.18 -14.08 14.24
C ASN A 144 16.20 -14.96 13.52
N ARG A 145 16.51 -14.66 12.25
CA ARG A 145 17.56 -15.37 11.49
C ARG A 145 18.95 -15.21 12.10
N MET A 146 19.24 -14.08 12.73
CA MET A 146 20.48 -13.85 13.50
C MET A 146 20.51 -14.61 14.85
N GLY A 147 19.41 -15.26 15.25
CA GLY A 147 19.31 -16.05 16.47
C GLY A 147 18.76 -15.30 17.68
N HIS A 148 18.28 -14.07 17.54
CA HIS A 148 17.60 -13.35 18.61
C HIS A 148 16.20 -13.91 18.87
N SER A 149 15.68 -13.75 20.09
CA SER A 149 14.29 -14.08 20.42
C SER A 149 13.42 -12.85 20.20
N VAL A 150 12.52 -12.91 19.22
CA VAL A 150 11.74 -11.74 18.79
C VAL A 150 10.27 -11.92 19.14
N THR A 151 9.69 -10.88 19.74
CA THR A 151 8.24 -10.77 19.95
C THR A 151 7.71 -9.53 19.24
N VAL A 152 6.72 -9.71 18.36
CA VAL A 152 6.03 -8.64 17.63
C VAL A 152 4.69 -8.38 18.30
N TYR A 153 4.48 -7.14 18.74
CA TYR A 153 3.23 -6.66 19.34
C TYR A 153 2.42 -5.90 18.29
N GLU A 154 1.14 -6.21 18.16
CA GLU A 154 0.24 -5.62 17.18
C GLU A 154 -1.03 -5.14 17.88
N HIS A 155 -1.43 -3.90 17.63
CA HIS A 155 -2.65 -3.31 18.18
C HIS A 155 -3.92 -3.97 17.63
N ALA A 156 -3.90 -4.39 16.37
CA ALA A 156 -5.02 -5.08 15.74
C ALA A 156 -5.08 -6.58 16.12
N ASP A 157 -6.20 -7.21 15.79
CA ASP A 157 -6.46 -8.64 16.01
C ASP A 157 -5.72 -9.56 15.01
N ARG A 158 -5.07 -9.01 13.98
CA ARG A 158 -4.31 -9.75 12.96
C ARG A 158 -3.00 -9.06 12.58
N ILE A 159 -2.01 -9.88 12.27
CA ILE A 159 -0.65 -9.46 11.89
C ILE A 159 -0.59 -9.04 10.41
N GLY A 160 0.17 -7.98 10.11
CA GLY A 160 0.46 -7.51 8.75
C GLY A 160 0.24 -6.02 8.53
N GLY A 161 -0.27 -5.28 9.51
CA GLY A 161 -0.55 -3.84 9.41
C GLY A 161 -1.39 -3.49 8.18
N LEU A 162 -0.96 -2.50 7.40
CA LEU A 162 -1.66 -2.10 6.16
C LEU A 162 -1.72 -3.22 5.11
N MET A 163 -0.80 -4.19 5.10
CA MET A 163 -0.91 -5.33 4.18
C MET A 163 -2.11 -6.23 4.52
N MET A 164 -2.48 -6.28 5.81
CA MET A 164 -3.65 -7.00 6.29
C MET A 164 -4.93 -6.16 6.10
N TYR A 165 -4.98 -4.94 6.64
CA TYR A 165 -6.24 -4.16 6.72
C TYR A 165 -6.36 -2.96 5.77
N GLY A 166 -5.27 -2.47 5.18
CA GLY A 166 -5.30 -1.32 4.28
C GLY A 166 -5.42 -1.70 2.82
N VAL A 167 -4.52 -2.56 2.34
CA VAL A 167 -4.55 -3.09 0.98
C VAL A 167 -5.73 -4.06 0.87
N PRO A 168 -6.62 -3.94 -0.12
CA PRO A 168 -7.78 -4.80 -0.23
C PRO A 168 -7.42 -6.22 -0.73
N ASN A 169 -8.30 -7.19 -0.50
CA ASN A 169 -8.04 -8.60 -0.81
C ASN A 169 -7.80 -8.86 -2.32
N MET A 170 -8.45 -8.10 -3.21
CA MET A 170 -8.28 -8.26 -4.65
C MET A 170 -6.92 -7.75 -5.17
N LYS A 171 -6.16 -7.00 -4.37
CA LYS A 171 -4.81 -6.54 -4.72
C LYS A 171 -3.74 -7.48 -4.16
N THR A 172 -3.95 -7.97 -2.94
CA THR A 172 -3.11 -8.98 -2.30
C THR A 172 -3.96 -9.85 -1.40
N ASP A 173 -3.99 -11.16 -1.66
CA ASP A 173 -4.75 -12.13 -0.87
C ASP A 173 -4.25 -12.19 0.59
N LYS A 174 -5.15 -12.07 1.56
CA LYS A 174 -4.78 -12.02 2.99
C LYS A 174 -4.42 -13.36 3.58
N VAL A 175 -5.02 -14.44 3.10
CA VAL A 175 -4.81 -15.78 3.64
C VAL A 175 -3.59 -16.42 2.99
N ASN A 176 -3.58 -16.47 1.67
CA ASN A 176 -2.57 -17.18 0.89
C ASN A 176 -1.25 -16.42 0.80
N ILE A 177 -1.23 -15.09 0.95
CA ILE A 177 0.00 -14.31 0.87
C ILE A 177 0.44 -13.79 2.23
N VAL A 178 -0.41 -13.02 2.91
CA VAL A 178 -0.04 -12.37 4.18
C VAL A 178 0.03 -13.39 5.32
N GLN A 179 -1.08 -14.07 5.62
CA GLN A 179 -1.14 -15.03 6.72
C GLN A 179 -0.18 -16.21 6.52
N ARG A 180 -0.07 -16.74 5.29
CA ARG A 180 0.91 -17.80 4.97
C ARG A 180 2.34 -17.39 5.34
N ARG A 181 2.74 -16.14 5.07
CA ARG A 181 4.09 -15.66 5.41
C ARG A 181 4.25 -15.47 6.92
N VAL A 182 3.24 -14.95 7.61
CA VAL A 182 3.23 -14.83 9.07
C VAL A 182 3.37 -16.20 9.74
N ASN A 183 2.66 -17.21 9.25
CA ASN A 183 2.74 -18.57 9.76
C ASN A 183 4.16 -19.15 9.63
N ILE A 184 4.82 -18.95 8.48
CA ILE A 184 6.22 -19.36 8.31
C ILE A 184 7.13 -18.68 9.33
N MET A 185 6.96 -17.39 9.58
CA MET A 185 7.76 -16.67 10.58
C MET A 185 7.47 -17.17 12.01
N ALA A 186 6.22 -17.54 12.31
CA ALA A 186 5.86 -18.14 13.58
C ALA A 186 6.53 -19.52 13.76
N ASP A 187 6.54 -20.33 12.70
CA ASP A 187 7.24 -21.63 12.66
C ASP A 187 8.77 -21.47 12.78
N GLU A 188 9.32 -20.34 12.35
CA GLU A 188 10.74 -19.96 12.55
C GLU A 188 11.05 -19.50 13.98
N GLY A 189 10.03 -19.35 14.83
CA GLY A 189 10.13 -19.01 16.24
C GLY A 189 9.88 -17.54 16.57
N VAL A 190 9.35 -16.73 15.65
CA VAL A 190 8.88 -15.37 15.94
C VAL A 190 7.57 -15.44 16.73
N LYS A 191 7.50 -14.76 17.87
CA LYS A 191 6.28 -14.68 18.67
C LYS A 191 5.43 -13.49 18.23
N PHE A 192 4.13 -13.69 18.11
CA PHE A 192 3.18 -12.65 17.76
C PHE A 192 2.17 -12.46 18.89
N VAL A 193 1.97 -11.21 19.31
CA VAL A 193 0.97 -10.82 20.31
C VAL A 193 0.05 -9.80 19.66
N VAL A 194 -1.21 -10.17 19.47
CA VAL A 194 -2.27 -9.34 18.85
C VAL A 194 -3.12 -8.67 19.93
N ASN A 195 -3.90 -7.65 19.54
CA ASN A 195 -4.68 -6.82 20.46
C ASN A 195 -3.83 -6.16 21.57
N ALA A 196 -2.55 -5.92 21.29
CA ALA A 196 -1.59 -5.32 22.20
C ALA A 196 -1.29 -3.87 21.78
N ASP A 197 -2.07 -2.94 22.31
CA ASP A 197 -1.90 -1.51 22.04
C ASP A 197 -0.87 -0.90 23.00
N ILE A 198 0.39 -0.94 22.57
CA ILE A 198 1.53 -0.47 23.37
C ILE A 198 1.43 1.04 23.59
N GLY A 199 1.40 1.45 24.85
CA GLY A 199 1.31 2.86 25.23
C GLY A 199 -0.12 3.35 25.48
N VAL A 200 -1.15 2.56 25.17
CA VAL A 200 -2.54 2.85 25.55
C VAL A 200 -3.05 1.83 26.56
N ASP A 201 -2.83 0.53 26.31
CA ASP A 201 -3.27 -0.54 27.19
C ASP A 201 -2.36 -0.66 28.43
N PRO A 202 -2.91 -0.55 29.66
CA PRO A 202 -2.15 -0.76 30.90
C PRO A 202 -1.50 -2.15 31.01
N SER A 203 -2.03 -3.16 30.31
CA SER A 203 -1.53 -4.54 30.31
C SER A 203 -0.17 -4.65 29.62
N TYR A 204 0.10 -3.77 28.65
CA TYR A 204 1.32 -3.73 27.85
C TYR A 204 2.09 -2.43 28.08
N SER A 205 2.54 -2.24 29.33
CA SER A 205 3.32 -1.05 29.69
C SER A 205 4.68 -1.02 29.01
N LEU A 206 5.09 0.18 28.58
CA LEU A 206 6.40 0.42 27.98
C LEU A 206 7.55 0.13 28.94
N ASP A 207 7.36 0.34 30.24
CA ASP A 207 8.38 0.06 31.26
C ASP A 207 8.66 -1.44 31.35
N ARG A 208 7.61 -2.29 31.35
CA ARG A 208 7.79 -3.74 31.30
C ARG A 208 8.48 -4.20 30.03
N LEU A 209 8.10 -3.62 28.89
CA LEU A 209 8.77 -3.89 27.61
C LEU A 209 10.27 -3.57 27.66
N ARG A 210 10.65 -2.47 28.34
CA ARG A 210 12.06 -2.09 28.55
C ARG A 210 12.79 -3.01 29.51
N GLU A 211 12.12 -3.51 30.54
CA GLU A 211 12.71 -4.45 31.53
C GLU A 211 12.89 -5.86 30.95
N ASP A 212 11.91 -6.35 30.18
CA ASP A 212 11.86 -7.71 29.67
C ASP A 212 12.70 -7.92 28.38
N ASN A 213 13.11 -6.85 27.71
CA ASN A 213 13.77 -6.92 26.39
C ASN A 213 15.08 -6.13 26.37
N ASP A 214 16.11 -6.71 25.73
CA ASP A 214 17.38 -6.02 25.49
C ASP A 214 17.24 -4.83 24.52
N ALA A 215 16.26 -4.89 23.62
CA ALA A 215 16.00 -3.84 22.64
C ALA A 215 14.52 -3.73 22.25
N ILE A 216 14.10 -2.53 21.87
CA ILE A 216 12.76 -2.24 21.34
C ILE A 216 12.90 -1.60 19.97
N PHE A 217 12.16 -2.10 18.98
CA PHE A 217 12.05 -1.51 17.65
C PHE A 217 10.63 -0.99 17.43
N LEU A 218 10.51 0.30 17.08
CA LEU A 218 9.22 0.95 16.83
C LEU A 218 8.89 0.93 15.34
N ALA A 219 7.84 0.21 14.97
CA ALA A 219 7.34 0.03 13.61
C ALA A 219 5.84 0.39 13.50
N VAL A 220 5.42 1.43 14.22
CA VAL A 220 4.00 1.81 14.40
C VAL A 220 3.34 2.39 13.14
N GLY A 221 4.14 2.90 12.19
CA GLY A 221 3.65 3.48 10.95
C GLY A 221 2.92 4.83 11.14
N ALA A 222 2.47 5.43 10.04
CA ALA A 222 1.72 6.69 10.07
C ALA A 222 0.22 6.42 10.17
N THR A 223 -0.33 6.53 11.38
CA THR A 223 -1.75 6.24 11.66
C THR A 223 -2.65 7.46 11.60
N LYS A 224 -2.11 8.69 11.72
CA LYS A 224 -2.90 9.93 11.70
C LYS A 224 -3.37 10.28 10.28
N PRO A 225 -4.66 10.18 9.95
CA PRO A 225 -5.15 10.52 8.62
C PRO A 225 -5.13 12.03 8.40
N ARG A 226 -4.96 12.46 7.15
CA ARG A 226 -5.13 13.86 6.77
C ARG A 226 -6.61 14.18 6.65
N ASP A 227 -7.07 15.14 7.44
CA ASP A 227 -8.46 15.58 7.43
C ASP A 227 -8.74 16.71 6.44
N LEU A 228 -10.02 16.88 6.10
CA LEU A 228 -10.54 17.96 5.27
C LEU A 228 -11.55 18.79 6.07
N ALA A 229 -11.05 19.82 6.75
CA ALA A 229 -11.83 20.70 7.62
C ALA A 229 -12.65 21.75 6.83
N VAL A 230 -13.61 21.27 6.03
CA VAL A 230 -14.58 22.11 5.31
C VAL A 230 -15.95 22.04 5.98
N PRO A 231 -16.84 23.03 5.78
CA PRO A 231 -18.20 22.98 6.33
C PRO A 231 -18.92 21.68 5.94
N GLY A 232 -19.60 21.07 6.91
CA GLY A 232 -20.32 19.80 6.73
C GLY A 232 -19.46 18.54 6.89
N ARG A 233 -18.17 18.66 7.27
CA ARG A 233 -17.28 17.52 7.51
C ARG A 233 -17.82 16.50 8.53
N GLN A 234 -18.64 16.97 9.46
CA GLN A 234 -19.28 16.19 10.52
C GLN A 234 -20.53 15.40 10.08
N LEU A 235 -20.97 15.55 8.83
CA LEU A 235 -22.12 14.83 8.30
C LEU A 235 -21.85 13.32 8.29
N SER A 236 -22.88 12.54 8.60
CA SER A 236 -22.79 11.09 8.50
C SER A 236 -22.58 10.66 7.03
N GLY A 237 -21.73 9.66 6.81
CA GLY A 237 -21.32 9.23 5.48
C GLY A 237 -20.03 9.86 4.94
N VAL A 238 -19.39 10.78 5.68
CA VAL A 238 -18.02 11.25 5.38
C VAL A 238 -17.01 10.51 6.26
N HIS A 239 -16.27 9.59 5.64
CA HIS A 239 -15.38 8.66 6.34
C HIS A 239 -13.93 8.80 5.92
N PHE A 240 -13.02 8.52 6.85
CA PHE A 240 -11.63 8.26 6.47
C PHE A 240 -11.52 6.93 5.73
N VAL A 241 -10.59 6.85 4.79
CA VAL A 241 -10.39 5.61 4.00
C VAL A 241 -10.07 4.38 4.85
N MET A 242 -9.35 4.54 5.96
CA MET A 242 -9.02 3.40 6.82
C MET A 242 -10.24 2.88 7.58
N GLU A 243 -11.21 3.71 7.94
CA GLU A 243 -12.47 3.24 8.54
C GLU A 243 -13.21 2.32 7.56
N PHE A 244 -13.20 2.67 6.27
CA PHE A 244 -13.85 1.91 5.22
C PHE A 244 -13.09 0.62 4.87
N LEU A 245 -11.79 0.72 4.55
CA LEU A 245 -10.98 -0.41 4.07
C LEU A 245 -10.69 -1.44 5.19
N HIS A 246 -10.41 -0.97 6.41
CA HIS A 246 -10.17 -1.85 7.55
C HIS A 246 -11.44 -2.64 7.87
N ALA A 247 -12.58 -1.96 8.08
CA ALA A 247 -13.82 -2.63 8.44
C ALA A 247 -14.29 -3.61 7.34
N ASN A 248 -14.15 -3.22 6.06
CA ASN A 248 -14.43 -4.12 4.95
C ASN A 248 -13.57 -5.39 5.00
N THR A 249 -12.25 -5.24 5.14
CA THR A 249 -11.34 -6.39 5.11
C THR A 249 -11.56 -7.29 6.33
N LYS A 250 -11.79 -6.71 7.50
CA LYS A 250 -12.12 -7.46 8.71
C LYS A 250 -13.41 -8.27 8.55
N SER A 251 -14.50 -7.63 8.16
CA SER A 251 -15.80 -8.29 7.91
C SER A 251 -15.71 -9.36 6.80
N LEU A 252 -14.90 -9.12 5.76
CA LEU A 252 -14.64 -10.11 4.70
C LEU A 252 -13.94 -11.36 5.25
N LEU A 253 -12.94 -11.20 6.12
CA LEU A 253 -12.19 -12.31 6.71
C LEU A 253 -12.98 -13.03 7.81
N ASP A 254 -13.77 -12.30 8.60
CA ASP A 254 -14.52 -12.85 9.74
C ASP A 254 -15.76 -13.63 9.27
N SER A 255 -16.49 -13.10 8.29
CA SER A 255 -17.82 -13.61 7.94
C SER A 255 -18.13 -13.58 6.45
N ASN A 256 -17.17 -13.23 5.60
CA ASN A 256 -17.40 -12.96 4.18
C ASN A 256 -18.52 -11.92 3.98
N LEU A 257 -18.44 -10.82 4.75
CA LEU A 257 -19.37 -9.68 4.74
C LEU A 257 -20.80 -9.99 5.23
N ARG A 258 -21.02 -11.14 5.87
CA ARG A 258 -22.36 -11.55 6.33
C ARG A 258 -22.76 -10.90 7.65
N ASP A 259 -21.79 -10.48 8.46
CA ASP A 259 -22.03 -9.80 9.74
C ASP A 259 -22.55 -8.35 9.58
N GLY A 260 -22.37 -7.75 8.40
CA GLY A 260 -22.73 -6.35 8.15
C GLY A 260 -21.88 -5.32 8.91
N HIS A 261 -20.79 -5.73 9.55
CA HIS A 261 -19.89 -4.87 10.33
C HIS A 261 -18.89 -4.13 9.44
N TYR A 262 -19.39 -3.45 8.41
CA TYR A 262 -18.58 -2.65 7.50
C TYR A 262 -19.39 -1.50 6.90
N ILE A 263 -18.69 -0.49 6.40
CA ILE A 263 -19.34 0.62 5.70
C ILE A 263 -19.71 0.16 4.29
N SER A 264 -21.00 -0.04 4.04
CA SER A 264 -21.48 -0.53 2.75
C SER A 264 -21.60 0.61 1.72
N ALA A 265 -21.08 0.35 0.53
CA ALA A 265 -21.22 1.20 -0.66
C ALA A 265 -22.31 0.71 -1.62
N LYS A 266 -23.06 -0.35 -1.25
CA LYS A 266 -24.07 -0.96 -2.11
C LYS A 266 -25.18 0.03 -2.45
N GLY A 267 -25.42 0.25 -3.75
CA GLY A 267 -26.45 1.17 -4.24
C GLY A 267 -26.19 2.66 -3.97
N LYS A 268 -25.02 3.02 -3.44
CA LYS A 268 -24.67 4.41 -3.09
C LYS A 268 -23.90 5.10 -4.21
N LYS A 269 -24.06 6.42 -4.29
CA LYS A 269 -23.20 7.34 -5.06
C LYS A 269 -21.96 7.65 -4.23
N VAL A 270 -20.82 7.10 -4.64
CA VAL A 270 -19.58 7.19 -3.86
C VAL A 270 -18.65 8.26 -4.44
N VAL A 271 -18.10 9.10 -3.57
CA VAL A 271 -17.07 10.08 -3.92
C VAL A 271 -15.81 9.81 -3.12
N VAL A 272 -14.70 9.64 -3.82
CA VAL A 272 -13.37 9.45 -3.22
C VAL A 272 -12.60 10.76 -3.41
N ILE A 273 -12.03 11.32 -2.34
CA ILE A 273 -11.24 12.55 -2.40
C ILE A 273 -9.77 12.19 -2.20
N GLY A 274 -8.98 12.25 -3.26
CA GLY A 274 -7.55 11.94 -3.29
C GLY A 274 -7.20 10.88 -4.34
N GLY A 275 -6.19 11.16 -5.16
CA GLY A 275 -5.78 10.36 -6.32
C GLY A 275 -4.65 9.37 -6.07
N GLY A 276 -4.36 9.03 -4.81
CA GLY A 276 -3.34 8.04 -4.46
C GLY A 276 -3.79 6.58 -4.63
N ASP A 277 -2.89 5.65 -4.32
CA ASP A 277 -3.17 4.20 -4.36
C ASP A 277 -4.34 3.82 -3.44
N THR A 278 -4.42 4.41 -2.25
CA THR A 278 -5.53 4.20 -1.31
C THR A 278 -6.88 4.63 -1.88
N GLY A 279 -6.91 5.70 -2.68
CA GLY A 279 -8.11 6.13 -3.39
C GLY A 279 -8.55 5.10 -4.44
N THR A 280 -7.58 4.55 -5.18
CA THR A 280 -7.83 3.44 -6.11
C THR A 280 -8.41 2.22 -5.41
N ASP A 281 -7.89 1.88 -4.23
CA ASP A 281 -8.36 0.75 -3.44
C ASP A 281 -9.80 0.94 -2.94
N CYS A 282 -10.17 2.18 -2.62
CA CYS A 282 -11.55 2.53 -2.28
C CYS A 282 -12.51 2.41 -3.48
N ILE A 283 -12.06 2.82 -4.67
CA ILE A 283 -12.82 2.66 -5.93
C ILE A 283 -13.07 1.17 -6.17
N GLY A 284 -12.01 0.35 -6.15
CA GLY A 284 -12.09 -1.09 -6.37
C GLY A 284 -13.06 -1.76 -5.39
N THR A 285 -12.94 -1.45 -4.10
CA THR A 285 -13.80 -2.00 -3.03
C THR A 285 -15.27 -1.57 -3.21
N SER A 286 -15.52 -0.29 -3.51
CA SER A 286 -16.87 0.24 -3.72
C SER A 286 -17.56 -0.41 -4.93
N ILE A 287 -16.80 -0.72 -5.98
CA ILE A 287 -17.30 -1.44 -7.15
C ILE A 287 -17.78 -2.86 -6.78
N ARG A 288 -17.02 -3.61 -5.95
CA ARG A 288 -17.41 -4.94 -5.45
C ARG A 288 -18.67 -4.89 -4.60
N HIS A 289 -18.81 -3.86 -3.77
CA HIS A 289 -20.03 -3.65 -2.97
C HIS A 289 -21.26 -3.39 -3.84
N GLY A 290 -21.08 -3.00 -5.09
CA GLY A 290 -22.18 -2.68 -6.00
C GLY A 290 -22.64 -1.23 -5.87
N CYS A 291 -21.72 -0.27 -5.76
CA CYS A 291 -22.06 1.16 -5.85
C CYS A 291 -22.77 1.50 -7.17
N SER A 292 -23.65 2.51 -7.12
CA SER A 292 -24.41 3.00 -8.28
C SER A 292 -23.59 3.93 -9.15
N SER A 293 -22.73 4.75 -8.54
CA SER A 293 -21.76 5.61 -9.21
C SER A 293 -20.50 5.77 -8.36
N ILE A 294 -19.40 6.13 -9.03
CA ILE A 294 -18.11 6.41 -8.39
C ILE A 294 -17.48 7.62 -9.07
N VAL A 295 -17.05 8.59 -8.27
CA VAL A 295 -16.27 9.75 -8.72
C VAL A 295 -15.03 9.87 -7.83
N ASN A 296 -13.87 10.10 -8.43
CA ASN A 296 -12.64 10.37 -7.70
C ASN A 296 -12.22 11.81 -7.96
N LEU A 297 -12.05 12.61 -6.91
CA LEU A 297 -11.68 14.01 -6.99
C LEU A 297 -10.21 14.19 -6.61
N GLU A 298 -9.47 14.85 -7.48
CA GLU A 298 -8.07 15.18 -7.27
C GLU A 298 -7.86 16.70 -7.40
N LEU A 299 -7.14 17.28 -6.44
CA LEU A 299 -6.84 18.71 -6.42
C LEU A 299 -5.73 19.06 -7.43
N LEU A 300 -4.79 18.15 -7.62
CA LEU A 300 -3.66 18.33 -8.51
C LEU A 300 -4.03 18.20 -10.00
N PRO A 301 -3.26 18.84 -10.90
CA PRO A 301 -3.46 18.68 -12.33
C PRO A 301 -3.19 17.25 -12.77
N ARG A 302 -3.88 16.84 -13.84
CA ARG A 302 -3.69 15.53 -14.43
C ARG A 302 -2.21 15.39 -14.84
N PRO A 303 -1.48 14.36 -14.34
CA PRO A 303 -0.10 14.14 -14.77
C PRO A 303 0.00 13.90 -16.29
N PRO A 304 1.13 14.22 -16.93
CA PRO A 304 1.31 14.04 -18.36
C PRO A 304 1.33 12.56 -18.75
N GLN A 305 1.00 12.24 -20.01
CA GLN A 305 1.05 10.86 -20.54
C GLN A 305 2.49 10.30 -20.60
N SER A 306 3.47 11.17 -20.84
CA SER A 306 4.89 10.85 -20.91
C SER A 306 5.71 11.77 -20.01
N ARG A 307 6.99 11.42 -19.79
CA ARG A 307 7.89 12.22 -18.96
C ARG A 307 8.00 13.65 -19.49
N ALA A 308 7.71 14.63 -18.64
CA ALA A 308 7.92 16.03 -18.96
C ALA A 308 9.42 16.38 -19.00
N PRO A 309 9.85 17.45 -19.70
CA PRO A 309 11.27 17.85 -19.77
C PRO A 309 11.97 18.02 -18.41
N GLY A 310 11.23 18.38 -17.36
CA GLY A 310 11.73 18.52 -15.98
C GLY A 310 11.82 17.21 -15.17
N ASN A 311 11.51 16.05 -15.76
CA ASN A 311 11.57 14.73 -15.12
C ASN A 311 12.38 13.75 -15.97
N SER A 312 13.71 13.95 -15.97
CA SER A 312 14.64 13.14 -16.76
C SER A 312 14.72 11.70 -16.28
N TRP A 313 14.96 10.78 -17.22
CA TRP A 313 15.37 9.42 -16.88
C TRP A 313 16.77 9.45 -16.24
N PRO A 314 17.07 8.65 -15.20
CA PRO A 314 16.31 7.52 -14.64
C PRO A 314 15.47 7.89 -13.40
N GLN A 315 15.02 9.14 -13.23
CA GLN A 315 14.19 9.48 -12.06
C GLN A 315 12.84 8.75 -12.12
N TRP A 316 12.14 8.64 -11.00
CA TRP A 316 10.76 8.11 -10.99
C TRP A 316 9.85 8.87 -11.97
N PRO A 317 9.15 8.18 -12.90
CA PRO A 317 8.32 8.83 -13.90
C PRO A 317 7.05 9.40 -13.24
N ARG A 318 6.93 10.73 -13.30
CA ARG A 318 5.74 11.50 -12.91
C ARG A 318 4.77 11.58 -14.09
N ILE A 319 4.15 10.45 -14.41
CA ILE A 319 3.23 10.27 -15.54
C ILE A 319 1.84 9.82 -15.06
N PHE A 320 0.84 9.94 -15.93
CA PHE A 320 -0.50 9.45 -15.68
C PHE A 320 -0.51 7.93 -15.61
N ARG A 321 -0.92 7.38 -14.47
CA ARG A 321 -1.00 5.94 -14.24
C ARG A 321 -2.44 5.49 -14.11
N VAL A 322 -2.73 4.32 -14.66
CA VAL A 322 -4.02 3.66 -14.55
C VAL A 322 -3.81 2.34 -13.83
N ASP A 323 -4.18 2.31 -12.55
CA ASP A 323 -4.17 1.09 -11.72
C ASP A 323 -5.54 0.36 -11.81
N TYR A 324 -5.64 -0.85 -11.28
CA TYR A 324 -6.77 -1.78 -11.46
C TYR A 324 -8.14 -1.15 -11.17
N GLY A 325 -8.29 -0.40 -10.06
CA GLY A 325 -9.55 0.21 -9.67
C GLY A 325 -10.06 1.22 -10.70
N HIS A 326 -9.15 1.93 -11.39
CA HIS A 326 -9.51 2.84 -12.48
C HIS A 326 -9.98 2.06 -13.72
N GLN A 327 -9.30 0.96 -14.05
CA GLN A 327 -9.66 0.12 -15.19
C GLN A 327 -11.03 -0.53 -14.99
N GLU A 328 -11.31 -1.03 -13.79
CA GLU A 328 -12.59 -1.62 -13.45
C GLU A 328 -13.72 -0.59 -13.40
N ALA A 329 -13.46 0.61 -12.88
CA ALA A 329 -14.40 1.72 -12.93
C ALA A 329 -14.74 2.10 -14.38
N ALA A 330 -13.73 2.21 -15.25
CA ALA A 330 -13.93 2.48 -16.67
C ALA A 330 -14.70 1.36 -17.38
N ALA A 331 -14.43 0.10 -17.05
CA ALA A 331 -15.15 -1.04 -17.60
C ALA A 331 -16.63 -1.09 -17.14
N LYS A 332 -16.91 -0.73 -15.89
CA LYS A 332 -18.27 -0.77 -15.32
C LYS A 332 -19.11 0.46 -15.68
N PHE A 333 -18.52 1.66 -15.67
CA PHE A 333 -19.22 2.94 -15.82
C PHE A 333 -18.91 3.66 -17.14
N GLY A 334 -18.07 3.08 -18.01
CA GLY A 334 -17.76 3.60 -19.35
C GLY A 334 -16.77 4.76 -19.40
N LYS A 335 -16.23 5.22 -18.26
CA LYS A 335 -15.25 6.32 -18.20
C LYS A 335 -14.33 6.21 -16.98
N ASP A 336 -13.17 6.85 -17.07
CA ASP A 336 -12.28 7.04 -15.92
C ASP A 336 -13.02 7.83 -14.82
N PRO A 337 -13.03 7.36 -13.56
CA PRO A 337 -13.77 8.02 -12.49
C PRO A 337 -13.11 9.32 -12.01
N ARG A 338 -11.87 9.60 -12.41
CA ARG A 338 -11.09 10.73 -11.91
C ARG A 338 -11.47 12.05 -12.56
N SER A 339 -11.66 13.06 -11.72
CA SER A 339 -11.76 14.46 -12.07
C SER A 339 -10.62 15.22 -11.41
N SER A 340 -9.71 15.75 -12.22
CA SER A 340 -8.56 16.54 -11.78
C SER A 340 -8.91 18.02 -11.62
N GLU A 341 -8.07 18.72 -10.88
CA GLU A 341 -8.18 20.16 -10.62
C GLU A 341 -9.53 20.56 -10.01
N VAL A 342 -9.95 19.80 -9.00
CA VAL A 342 -11.19 20.02 -8.26
C VAL A 342 -10.89 20.29 -6.80
N LEU A 343 -11.42 21.39 -6.27
CA LEU A 343 -11.39 21.73 -4.85
C LEU A 343 -12.76 21.52 -4.24
N THR A 344 -12.83 20.78 -3.13
CA THR A 344 -14.07 20.63 -2.35
C THR A 344 -14.24 21.82 -1.42
N LYS A 345 -15.38 22.53 -1.52
CA LYS A 345 -15.68 23.73 -0.72
C LYS A 345 -16.48 23.40 0.53
N ARG A 346 -17.47 22.51 0.43
CA ARG A 346 -18.28 22.04 1.56
C ARG A 346 -19.01 20.74 1.24
N PHE A 347 -19.44 20.05 2.29
CA PHE A 347 -20.38 18.93 2.20
C PHE A 347 -21.82 19.44 2.42
N VAL A 348 -22.75 18.91 1.63
CA VAL A 348 -24.17 19.24 1.67
C VAL A 348 -24.91 18.07 2.33
N GLY A 349 -25.60 18.37 3.43
CA GLY A 349 -26.37 17.39 4.19
C GLY A 349 -27.83 17.31 3.75
N ASP A 350 -28.49 16.20 4.07
CA ASP A 350 -29.93 16.09 4.10
C ASP A 350 -30.52 16.53 5.46
N GLU A 351 -31.84 16.45 5.59
CA GLU A 351 -32.57 16.81 6.81
C GLU A 351 -32.23 15.91 8.02
N ASN A 352 -31.65 14.73 7.78
CA ASN A 352 -31.28 13.76 8.81
C ASN A 352 -29.79 13.88 9.21
N GLY A 353 -29.03 14.81 8.62
CA GLY A 353 -27.60 14.98 8.89
C GLY A 353 -26.70 13.97 8.16
N ALA A 354 -27.18 13.33 7.10
CA ALA A 354 -26.38 12.51 6.19
C ALA A 354 -25.90 13.30 4.99
N VAL A 355 -24.72 12.96 4.46
CA VAL A 355 -24.22 13.58 3.22
C VAL A 355 -25.14 13.22 2.06
N LYS A 356 -25.55 14.24 1.30
CA LYS A 356 -26.33 14.12 0.06
C LYS A 356 -25.52 14.58 -1.16
N GLY A 357 -24.47 15.36 -0.93
CA GLY A 357 -23.56 15.80 -1.97
C GLY A 357 -22.43 16.65 -1.42
N LEU A 358 -21.62 17.16 -2.33
CA LEU A 358 -20.54 18.08 -2.03
C LEU A 358 -20.50 19.18 -3.09
N GLU A 359 -20.23 20.39 -2.64
CA GLU A 359 -19.99 21.53 -3.50
C GLU A 359 -18.50 21.58 -3.82
N VAL A 360 -18.20 21.64 -5.11
CA VAL A 360 -16.85 21.69 -5.62
C VAL A 360 -16.68 22.84 -6.59
N ILE A 361 -15.44 23.30 -6.74
CA ILE A 361 -15.07 24.33 -7.71
C ILE A 361 -13.88 23.85 -8.52
N ARG A 362 -13.81 24.24 -9.79
CA ARG A 362 -12.61 23.99 -10.61
C ARG A 362 -11.50 24.93 -10.17
N VAL A 363 -10.30 24.39 -10.13
CA VAL A 363 -9.09 25.17 -9.89
C VAL A 363 -8.15 25.04 -11.08
N TYR A 364 -7.14 25.90 -11.13
CA TYR A 364 -6.00 25.70 -12.02
C TYR A 364 -4.74 26.17 -11.30
N TRP A 365 -3.62 25.54 -11.63
CA TRP A 365 -2.36 25.75 -10.92
C TRP A 365 -1.44 26.72 -11.69
N GLU A 366 -1.00 27.76 -10.99
CA GLU A 366 -0.03 28.73 -11.47
C GLU A 366 1.22 28.72 -10.59
N LYS A 367 2.35 29.16 -11.12
CA LYS A 367 3.51 29.51 -10.30
C LYS A 367 3.40 30.99 -9.94
N ASP A 368 3.50 31.31 -8.65
CA ASP A 368 3.60 32.69 -8.22
C ASP A 368 4.94 33.32 -8.63
N ALA A 369 5.09 34.63 -8.40
CA ALA A 369 6.31 35.37 -8.71
C ALA A 369 7.56 34.86 -7.96
N SER A 370 7.39 34.06 -6.91
CA SER A 370 8.45 33.39 -6.15
C SER A 370 8.72 31.95 -6.61
N GLY A 371 8.02 31.48 -7.66
CA GLY A 371 8.13 30.14 -8.22
C GLY A 371 7.38 29.06 -7.44
N LYS A 372 6.59 29.42 -6.42
CA LYS A 372 5.78 28.50 -5.62
C LYS A 372 4.48 28.19 -6.37
N PHE A 373 4.10 26.92 -6.41
CA PHE A 373 2.83 26.51 -6.99
C PHE A 373 1.68 26.95 -6.09
N GLN A 374 0.75 27.74 -6.64
CA GLN A 374 -0.50 28.13 -6.01
C GLN A 374 -1.65 27.83 -6.97
N PHE A 375 -2.80 27.42 -6.44
CA PHE A 375 -4.00 27.25 -7.24
C PHE A 375 -4.86 28.50 -7.18
N LYS A 376 -5.58 28.79 -8.27
CA LYS A 376 -6.65 29.79 -8.30
C LYS A 376 -7.98 29.11 -8.63
N GLU A 377 -9.03 29.61 -8.02
CA GLU A 377 -10.41 29.15 -8.26
C GLU A 377 -10.92 29.75 -9.58
N VAL A 378 -11.63 28.93 -10.36
CA VAL A 378 -12.31 29.39 -11.59
C VAL A 378 -13.71 29.85 -11.20
N GLU A 379 -13.93 31.16 -11.14
CA GLU A 379 -15.25 31.73 -10.81
C GLU A 379 -16.34 31.24 -11.76
N GLY A 380 -17.51 30.88 -11.22
CA GLY A 380 -18.66 30.37 -12.00
C GLY A 380 -18.55 28.90 -12.39
N SER A 381 -17.54 28.17 -11.90
CA SER A 381 -17.37 26.73 -12.11
C SER A 381 -17.87 25.87 -10.95
N GLU A 382 -18.61 26.47 -10.02
CA GLU A 382 -19.19 25.76 -8.88
C GLU A 382 -20.20 24.72 -9.35
N GLU A 383 -20.00 23.46 -8.93
CA GLU A 383 -20.92 22.37 -9.21
C GLU A 383 -21.22 21.58 -7.92
N ILE A 384 -22.43 21.04 -7.83
CA ILE A 384 -22.81 20.12 -6.76
C ILE A 384 -22.75 18.70 -7.32
N ILE A 385 -21.90 17.88 -6.72
CA ILE A 385 -21.81 16.46 -7.01
C ILE A 385 -22.64 15.71 -5.97
N GLU A 386 -23.61 14.93 -6.40
CA GLU A 386 -24.41 14.08 -5.50
C GLU A 386 -23.58 12.93 -4.95
N ALA A 387 -23.68 12.69 -3.64
CA ALA A 387 -22.90 11.68 -2.93
C ALA A 387 -23.65 11.19 -1.69
N ASP A 388 -23.74 9.86 -1.53
CA ASP A 388 -24.28 9.21 -0.33
C ASP A 388 -23.17 8.64 0.57
N LEU A 389 -21.93 8.61 0.06
CA LEU A 389 -20.74 8.15 0.76
C LEU A 389 -19.52 8.91 0.25
N VAL A 390 -18.80 9.57 1.14
CA VAL A 390 -17.55 10.28 0.85
C VAL A 390 -16.40 9.61 1.58
N LEU A 391 -15.32 9.30 0.86
CA LEU A 391 -14.12 8.65 1.39
C LEU A 391 -12.91 9.58 1.24
N LEU A 392 -12.30 9.97 2.36
CA LEU A 392 -11.16 10.90 2.41
C LEU A 392 -9.83 10.15 2.27
N ALA A 393 -9.30 10.12 1.05
CA ALA A 393 -8.08 9.42 0.63
C ALA A 393 -6.86 10.37 0.51
N MET A 394 -6.73 11.31 1.44
CA MET A 394 -5.75 12.42 1.35
C MET A 394 -4.37 12.10 1.96
N GLY A 395 -4.12 10.83 2.31
CA GLY A 395 -2.88 10.35 2.92
C GLY A 395 -2.84 10.50 4.44
N PHE A 396 -1.67 10.26 5.01
CA PHE A 396 -1.41 10.26 6.45
C PHE A 396 -0.31 11.26 6.79
N LEU A 397 -0.34 11.79 8.01
CA LEU A 397 0.60 12.82 8.47
C LEU A 397 1.82 12.21 9.16
N GLY A 398 1.60 11.28 10.08
CA GLY A 398 2.66 10.69 10.90
C GLY A 398 2.10 9.72 11.94
N PRO A 399 2.97 9.12 12.76
CA PRO A 399 2.57 8.24 13.86
C PRO A 399 1.81 8.99 14.97
N GLU A 400 1.04 8.26 15.75
CA GLU A 400 0.54 8.74 17.05
C GLU A 400 1.69 9.02 18.01
N SER A 401 1.56 10.07 18.82
CA SER A 401 2.67 10.54 19.66
C SER A 401 2.80 9.78 20.98
N THR A 402 1.77 9.01 21.35
CA THR A 402 1.67 8.32 22.65
C THR A 402 2.91 7.50 23.00
N VAL A 403 3.43 6.72 22.06
CA VAL A 403 4.61 5.86 22.28
C VAL A 403 5.89 6.67 22.34
N ALA A 404 6.07 7.63 21.44
CA ALA A 404 7.25 8.48 21.37
C ALA A 404 7.39 9.37 22.61
N GLU A 405 6.31 10.01 23.03
CA GLU A 405 6.25 10.87 24.22
C GLU A 405 6.57 10.08 25.49
N LYS A 406 5.96 8.89 25.66
CA LYS A 406 6.23 8.03 26.83
C LYS A 406 7.65 7.48 26.87
N LEU A 407 8.25 7.25 25.71
CA LEU A 407 9.65 6.80 25.62
C LEU A 407 10.66 7.95 25.70
N GLY A 408 10.21 9.21 25.54
CA GLY A 408 11.07 10.39 25.50
C GLY A 408 11.94 10.46 24.23
N VAL A 409 11.44 9.95 23.10
CA VAL A 409 12.16 9.98 21.81
C VAL A 409 11.99 11.34 21.15
N GLU A 410 13.05 11.88 20.56
CA GLU A 410 13.00 13.13 19.80
C GLU A 410 12.10 12.99 18.56
N GLN A 411 11.32 14.02 18.27
CA GLN A 411 10.43 14.06 17.11
C GLN A 411 10.81 15.19 16.16
N ASP A 412 10.74 14.93 14.85
CA ASP A 412 10.88 15.99 13.84
C ASP A 412 9.58 16.82 13.66
N ASN A 413 9.64 17.86 12.83
CA ASN A 413 8.48 18.72 12.52
C ASN A 413 7.31 17.99 11.83
N ARG A 414 7.50 16.73 11.42
CA ARG A 414 6.48 15.87 10.82
C ARG A 414 6.08 14.74 11.77
N SER A 415 6.45 14.82 13.05
CA SER A 415 6.21 13.82 14.10
C SER A 415 6.89 12.47 13.89
N ASN A 416 7.87 12.37 12.98
CA ASN A 416 8.67 11.15 12.84
C ASN A 416 9.63 11.03 14.03
N PHE A 417 9.92 9.79 14.44
CA PHE A 417 10.82 9.43 15.53
C PHE A 417 11.52 8.10 15.26
#